data_AF-A0A4Q9KSX5-F1
#
_entry.id   AF-A0A4Q9KSX5-F1
#
_cell.length_a   1.000
_cell.length_b   1.000
_cell.length_c   1.000
_cell.angle_alpha   90.00
_cell.angle_beta   90.00
_cell.angle_gamma   90.00
#
_symmetry.space_group_name_H-M   'P 1'
#
loop_
_entity.id
_entity.type
_entity.pdbx_description
1 polymer ?
#
loop_
_entity_poly.entity_id
_entity_poly.type
_entity_poly.pdbx_seq_one_letter_code
_entity_poly.pdbx_strand_id
1 'polypeptide(L)'
;HILDVFKFKKDKIFHQFIRIVLVSTIYNNRCYCTNSKVLKSITPSSSICKSILYEFCSIYFFDVNSIFGKTSPQLIKKIIKDNFDKDFCSKKQFVQITSKFLVEIDRQMQYNREFKIGLRIFFLLFRPLRMVSYCGENNNHILNSFLFKPYTFTSELCFWAWKDMELLKRTFQNLAFKNVKTLFFFYCQFTSFKENYFKNFTCLRDIYLFHSYGEYKVFSDKSYTFIKNLVSLFYMEIIEDQKLTSRFLKITNNNKSINIAPINMHSIDSSNKIFISQEEFHFENYQIYLSDTITIYFSNIEFKVNILDRSKIRKIEMHIYNIYVDRIYFESLYISKNLKGFQIHRAKLSSKFLSEVLLLSNLETIVVTDSTITFPKHTTNYHKHLLMNELSIIGCVLENQDRIFEFINSMPKLKNLTLLSNIDTYFFIKIFENNMIKLSLLEKFHFSEEGTCDSGFLDFLNNDSIIDLNVGFRSKEGSLSELFGNEKMLNIEKLQLEYFKMGFKDRKSIVNYKKMHYLHIFECDFYQISFSELFDKNEECAIEILTLINITIRKCDIIFLSSLRKLRSLSIQTKYRFFDY
;
A
#
# COMPACT_ATOMS: atom_id res chain seq x y z
N HIS A 1 -15.91 30.93 -3.70
CA HIS A 1 -16.00 31.07 -2.23
C HIS A 1 -17.23 30.38 -1.65
N ILE A 2 -18.48 30.70 -2.04
CA ILE A 2 -19.70 30.03 -1.51
C ILE A 2 -19.62 28.49 -1.62
N LEU A 3 -19.20 27.96 -2.77
CA LEU A 3 -19.10 26.50 -2.98
C LEU A 3 -18.13 25.79 -2.02
N ASP A 4 -17.06 26.46 -1.57
CA ASP A 4 -16.10 25.90 -0.61
C ASP A 4 -16.51 26.11 0.86
N VAL A 5 -17.39 27.07 1.13
CA VAL A 5 -17.88 27.40 2.48
C VAL A 5 -18.96 26.41 2.92
N PHE A 6 -19.83 25.99 2.01
CA PHE A 6 -20.90 25.04 2.31
C PHE A 6 -20.51 23.61 1.94
N LYS A 7 -20.74 22.66 2.86
CA LYS A 7 -20.57 21.23 2.58
C LYS A 7 -21.79 20.72 1.80
N PHE A 8 -21.71 20.73 0.47
CA PHE A 8 -22.75 20.16 -0.37
C PHE A 8 -22.71 18.62 -0.36
N LYS A 9 -23.88 17.99 -0.28
CA LYS A 9 -24.04 16.57 -0.63
C LYS A 9 -23.80 16.44 -2.13
N LYS A 10 -22.86 15.57 -2.53
CA LYS A 10 -22.52 15.34 -3.95
C LYS A 10 -23.51 14.36 -4.59
N ASP A 11 -24.76 14.76 -4.67
CA ASP A 11 -25.83 14.01 -5.30
C ASP A 11 -26.16 14.53 -6.71
N LYS A 12 -27.15 13.92 -7.35
CA LYS A 12 -27.57 14.27 -8.73
C LYS A 12 -27.92 15.76 -8.88
N ILE A 13 -28.48 16.39 -7.85
CA ILE A 13 -28.88 17.81 -7.89
C ILE A 13 -27.63 18.69 -7.90
N PHE A 14 -26.63 18.38 -7.06
CA PHE A 14 -25.35 19.09 -7.06
C PHE A 14 -24.65 19.02 -8.43
N HIS A 15 -24.63 17.84 -9.05
CA HIS A 15 -24.06 17.64 -10.38
C HIS A 15 -24.82 18.44 -11.47
N GLN A 16 -26.15 18.44 -11.42
CA GLN A 16 -26.98 19.27 -12.32
C GLN A 16 -26.71 20.77 -12.14
N PHE A 17 -26.61 21.23 -10.89
CA PHE A 17 -26.29 22.63 -10.59
C PHE A 17 -24.92 23.03 -11.17
N ILE A 18 -23.88 22.22 -10.96
CA ILE A 18 -22.56 22.45 -11.55
C ILE A 18 -22.65 22.53 -13.08
N ARG A 19 -23.41 21.62 -13.70
CA ARG A 19 -23.56 21.56 -15.15
C ARG A 19 -24.22 22.83 -15.71
N ILE A 20 -25.29 23.32 -15.07
CA ILE A 20 -25.95 24.58 -15.45
C ILE A 20 -24.96 25.74 -15.37
N VAL A 21 -24.26 25.86 -14.23
CA VAL A 21 -23.24 26.92 -14.04
C VAL A 21 -22.16 26.84 -15.11
N LEU A 22 -21.65 25.65 -15.41
CA LEU A 22 -20.61 25.44 -16.43
C LEU A 22 -21.07 25.85 -17.83
N VAL A 23 -22.25 25.41 -18.26
CA VAL A 23 -22.77 25.73 -19.59
C VAL A 23 -22.98 27.24 -19.74
N SER A 24 -23.64 27.88 -18.77
CA SER A 24 -23.83 29.34 -18.77
C SER A 24 -22.50 30.09 -18.78
N THR A 25 -21.54 29.62 -17.99
CA THR A 25 -20.22 30.25 -17.87
C THR A 25 -19.42 30.12 -19.16
N ILE A 26 -19.40 28.94 -19.79
CA ILE A 26 -18.69 28.73 -21.05
C ILE A 26 -19.33 29.57 -22.16
N TYR A 27 -20.66 29.54 -22.27
CA TYR A 27 -21.39 30.26 -23.32
C TYR A 27 -21.21 31.78 -23.22
N ASN A 28 -21.42 32.35 -22.03
CA ASN A 28 -21.31 33.80 -21.82
C ASN A 28 -19.89 34.34 -22.01
N ASN A 29 -18.87 33.49 -21.85
CA ASN A 29 -17.46 33.89 -21.95
C ASN A 29 -16.81 33.58 -23.31
N ARG A 30 -17.57 33.06 -24.29
CA ARG A 30 -17.05 32.75 -25.65
C ARG A 30 -16.42 33.97 -26.33
N CYS A 31 -17.08 35.13 -26.25
CA CYS A 31 -16.64 36.38 -26.88
C CYS A 31 -15.48 37.07 -26.14
N TYR A 32 -15.16 36.66 -24.92
CA TYR A 32 -14.08 37.25 -24.12
C TYR A 32 -12.72 36.59 -24.35
N CYS A 33 -12.66 35.43 -25.00
CA CYS A 33 -11.37 34.81 -25.36
C CYS A 33 -10.61 35.54 -26.48
N THR A 34 -11.25 36.47 -27.17
CA THR A 34 -10.65 37.30 -28.24
C THR A 34 -10.23 38.70 -27.77
N ASN A 35 -10.82 39.20 -26.68
CA ASN A 35 -10.50 40.51 -26.10
C ASN A 35 -9.82 40.32 -24.74
N SER A 36 -8.68 40.96 -24.53
CA SER A 36 -7.76 40.83 -23.38
C SER A 36 -8.32 41.15 -21.97
N LYS A 37 -9.64 41.13 -21.76
CA LYS A 37 -10.27 41.31 -20.45
C LYS A 37 -10.01 40.09 -19.56
N VAL A 38 -9.39 40.34 -18.41
CA VAL A 38 -9.06 39.32 -17.41
C VAL A 38 -10.33 38.82 -16.74
N LEU A 39 -10.73 37.57 -17.02
CA LEU A 39 -11.76 36.87 -16.27
C LEU A 39 -11.32 36.70 -14.82
N LYS A 40 -12.21 37.01 -13.86
CA LYS A 40 -11.94 36.78 -12.44
C LYS A 40 -11.89 35.27 -12.17
N SER A 41 -10.70 34.76 -11.85
CA SER A 41 -10.50 33.34 -11.56
C SER A 41 -11.05 32.96 -10.19
N ILE A 42 -11.51 31.73 -10.08
CA ILE A 42 -11.97 31.05 -8.88
C ILE A 42 -10.97 29.95 -8.55
N THR A 43 -10.65 29.84 -7.27
CA THR A 43 -9.72 28.84 -6.74
C THR A 43 -10.51 27.86 -5.86
N PRO A 44 -11.22 26.87 -6.45
CA PRO A 44 -12.01 25.91 -5.69
C PRO A 44 -11.12 24.91 -4.93
N SER A 45 -11.67 24.30 -3.87
CA SER A 45 -11.06 23.12 -3.26
C SER A 45 -10.92 21.99 -4.29
N SER A 46 -9.90 21.14 -4.16
CA SER A 46 -9.64 20.05 -5.10
C SER A 46 -10.82 19.10 -5.28
N SER A 47 -11.59 18.87 -4.22
CA SER A 47 -12.82 18.07 -4.23
C SER A 47 -13.89 18.64 -5.17
N ILE A 48 -14.06 19.96 -5.15
CA ILE A 48 -15.03 20.67 -5.97
C ILE A 48 -14.49 20.85 -7.38
N CYS A 49 -13.21 21.20 -7.52
CA CYS A 49 -12.55 21.27 -8.82
C CYS A 49 -12.67 19.95 -9.59
N LYS A 50 -12.49 18.81 -8.90
CA LYS A 50 -12.71 17.48 -9.47
C LYS A 50 -14.15 17.31 -9.97
N SER A 51 -15.14 17.66 -9.16
CA SER A 51 -16.56 17.57 -9.55
C SER A 51 -16.90 18.48 -10.73
N ILE A 52 -16.35 19.70 -10.78
CA ILE A 52 -16.54 20.64 -11.89
C ILE A 52 -15.86 20.10 -13.16
N LEU A 53 -14.62 19.60 -13.07
CA LEU A 53 -13.93 19.00 -14.21
C LEU A 53 -14.65 17.74 -14.72
N TYR A 54 -15.19 16.93 -13.82
CA TYR A 54 -16.00 15.75 -14.15
C TYR A 54 -17.19 16.15 -15.02
N GLU A 55 -18.01 17.11 -14.56
CA GLU A 55 -19.17 17.57 -15.32
C GLU A 55 -18.79 18.25 -16.64
N PHE A 56 -17.68 19.00 -16.66
CA PHE A 56 -17.16 19.57 -17.90
C PHE A 56 -16.87 18.50 -18.94
N CYS A 57 -16.20 17.41 -18.55
CA CYS A 57 -15.91 16.30 -19.46
C CYS A 57 -17.18 15.55 -19.87
N SER A 58 -18.13 15.36 -18.95
CA SER A 58 -19.43 14.74 -19.24
C SER A 58 -20.23 15.50 -20.30
N ILE A 59 -20.17 16.84 -20.31
CA ILE A 59 -20.84 17.67 -21.34
C ILE A 59 -20.34 17.33 -22.76
N TYR A 60 -19.07 16.94 -22.89
CA TYR A 60 -18.44 16.58 -24.16
C TYR A 60 -18.30 15.06 -24.36
N PHE A 61 -19.11 14.25 -23.66
CA PHE A 61 -19.22 12.80 -23.84
C PHE A 61 -17.93 12.00 -23.61
N PHE A 62 -17.03 12.47 -22.75
CA PHE A 62 -15.89 11.66 -22.33
C PHE A 62 -16.33 10.53 -21.38
N ASP A 63 -15.69 9.36 -21.48
CA ASP A 63 -15.81 8.32 -20.44
C ASP A 63 -15.08 8.77 -19.18
N VAL A 64 -15.82 9.38 -18.26
CA VAL A 64 -15.26 10.02 -17.07
C VAL A 64 -14.69 9.03 -16.04
N ASN A 65 -15.06 7.76 -16.13
CA ASN A 65 -14.47 6.71 -15.30
C ASN A 65 -13.03 6.39 -15.72
N SER A 66 -12.67 6.66 -16.98
CA SER A 66 -11.30 6.54 -17.50
C SER A 66 -10.39 7.75 -17.16
N ILE A 67 -10.98 8.86 -16.69
CA ILE A 67 -10.31 10.17 -16.53
C ILE A 67 -9.60 10.32 -15.18
N PHE A 68 -10.21 9.81 -14.10
CA PHE A 68 -9.67 9.95 -12.75
C PHE A 68 -8.99 8.66 -12.31
N GLY A 69 -7.68 8.72 -12.11
CA GLY A 69 -6.89 7.56 -11.68
C GLY A 69 -7.42 6.94 -10.37
N LYS A 70 -7.23 5.62 -10.22
CA LYS A 70 -7.58 4.87 -9.01
C LYS A 70 -6.66 5.18 -7.81
N THR A 71 -5.55 5.87 -8.02
CA THR A 71 -4.57 6.16 -6.98
C THR A 71 -5.18 7.09 -5.93
N SER A 72 -5.49 6.58 -4.75
CA SER A 72 -6.12 7.40 -3.71
C SER A 72 -5.21 8.57 -3.31
N PRO A 73 -5.72 9.82 -3.21
CA PRO A 73 -4.99 10.91 -2.55
C PRO A 73 -4.46 10.54 -1.15
N GLN A 74 -5.05 9.54 -0.50
CA GLN A 74 -4.56 8.96 0.75
C GLN A 74 -3.22 8.25 0.59
N LEU A 75 -2.95 7.60 -0.55
CA LEU A 75 -1.67 6.92 -0.82
C LEU A 75 -0.53 7.93 -0.92
N ILE A 76 -0.72 9.02 -1.68
CA ILE A 76 0.27 10.10 -1.79
C ILE A 76 0.56 10.68 -0.40
N LYS A 77 -0.50 10.96 0.37
CA LYS A 77 -0.38 11.47 1.74
C LYS A 77 0.35 10.50 2.65
N LYS A 78 0.07 9.20 2.53
CA LYS A 78 0.73 8.14 3.29
C LYS A 78 2.22 8.12 2.99
N ILE A 79 2.61 8.07 1.71
CA ILE A 79 4.03 8.05 1.30
C ILE A 79 4.77 9.29 1.81
N ILE A 80 4.19 10.49 1.72
CA ILE A 80 4.83 11.72 2.22
C ILE A 80 5.03 11.64 3.74
N LYS A 81 4.01 11.23 4.49
CA LYS A 81 4.07 11.10 5.96
C LYS A 81 5.04 10.02 6.43
N ASP A 82 5.10 8.91 5.71
CA ASP A 82 5.94 7.77 6.08
C ASP A 82 7.43 8.10 5.88
N ASN A 83 7.75 9.01 4.95
CA ASN A 83 9.14 9.34 4.59
C ASN A 83 9.66 10.68 5.15
N PHE A 84 8.82 11.65 5.49
CA PHE A 84 9.28 12.95 6.02
C PHE A 84 8.59 13.33 7.33
N ASP A 85 9.38 13.65 8.37
CA ASP A 85 8.92 13.96 9.75
C ASP A 85 8.11 15.27 9.85
N LYS A 86 8.08 16.06 8.78
CA LYS A 86 7.45 17.38 8.81
C LYS A 86 5.99 17.26 8.32
N ASP A 87 5.07 18.06 8.88
CA ASP A 87 3.65 18.20 8.49
C ASP A 87 3.48 18.82 7.07
N PHE A 88 4.08 18.19 6.06
CA PHE A 88 4.43 18.83 4.78
C PHE A 88 3.32 18.86 3.74
N CYS A 89 2.10 18.55 4.17
CA CYS A 89 0.92 18.73 3.36
C CYS A 89 -0.19 19.22 4.26
N SER A 90 -0.77 20.39 3.92
CA SER A 90 -2.08 20.71 4.48
C SER A 90 -3.02 19.54 4.15
N LYS A 91 -3.86 19.13 5.10
CA LYS A 91 -4.70 17.90 5.11
C LYS A 91 -5.65 17.72 3.89
N LYS A 92 -5.53 18.54 2.84
CA LYS A 92 -6.44 18.73 1.72
C LYS A 92 -6.03 17.91 0.48
N GLN A 93 -7.02 17.58 -0.33
CA GLN A 93 -6.96 16.66 -1.48
C GLN A 93 -6.22 17.27 -2.69
N PHE A 94 -5.87 16.43 -3.68
CA PHE A 94 -5.31 16.83 -4.98
C PHE A 94 -6.32 16.61 -6.10
N VAL A 95 -6.27 17.42 -7.17
CA VAL A 95 -6.96 17.12 -8.43
C VAL A 95 -6.07 16.18 -9.25
N GLN A 96 -6.58 15.02 -9.61
CA GLN A 96 -5.82 13.99 -10.31
C GLN A 96 -6.15 13.98 -11.80
N ILE A 97 -5.12 13.98 -12.62
CA ILE A 97 -5.19 13.90 -14.08
C ILE A 97 -4.31 12.74 -14.54
N THR A 98 -4.85 11.85 -15.36
CA THR A 98 -4.10 10.73 -15.96
C THR A 98 -3.50 11.13 -17.31
N SER A 99 -2.41 10.47 -17.71
CA SER A 99 -1.81 10.63 -19.04
C SER A 99 -2.77 10.22 -20.15
N LYS A 100 -3.60 9.17 -19.93
CA LYS A 100 -4.68 8.76 -20.84
C LYS A 100 -5.69 9.88 -21.07
N PHE A 101 -6.07 10.60 -20.02
CA PHE A 101 -6.96 11.76 -20.14
C PHE A 101 -6.31 12.90 -20.93
N LEU A 102 -5.04 13.20 -20.67
CA LEU A 102 -4.32 14.24 -21.43
C LEU A 102 -4.29 13.92 -22.93
N VAL A 103 -4.06 12.65 -23.31
CA VAL A 103 -4.07 12.21 -24.71
C VAL A 103 -5.46 12.37 -25.34
N GLU A 104 -6.53 11.96 -24.65
CA GLU A 104 -7.88 12.09 -25.20
C GLU A 104 -8.29 13.57 -25.35
N ILE A 105 -7.96 14.44 -24.37
CA ILE A 105 -8.17 15.88 -24.52
C ILE A 105 -7.38 16.42 -25.70
N ASP A 106 -6.11 16.04 -25.85
CA ASP A 106 -5.28 16.50 -26.97
C ASP A 106 -5.95 16.18 -28.31
N ARG A 107 -6.40 14.93 -28.46
CA ARG A 107 -7.13 14.46 -29.64
C ARG A 107 -8.40 15.30 -29.87
N GLN A 108 -9.22 15.48 -28.85
CA GLN A 108 -10.45 16.27 -28.98
C GLN A 108 -10.19 17.75 -29.29
N MET A 109 -9.11 18.33 -28.77
CA MET A 109 -8.72 19.71 -29.10
C MET A 109 -8.29 19.89 -30.56
N GLN A 110 -7.81 18.83 -31.22
CA GLN A 110 -7.44 18.87 -32.63
C GLN A 110 -8.68 18.90 -33.53
N TYR A 111 -9.72 18.14 -33.19
CA TYR A 111 -10.92 17.97 -34.03
C TYR A 111 -12.12 18.84 -33.63
N ASN A 112 -12.20 19.31 -32.38
CA ASN A 112 -13.35 20.03 -31.85
C ASN A 112 -12.96 21.44 -31.36
N ARG A 113 -13.22 22.46 -32.21
CA ARG A 113 -12.94 23.87 -31.90
C ARG A 113 -13.73 24.38 -30.69
N GLU A 114 -14.99 23.97 -30.56
CA GLU A 114 -15.86 24.37 -29.45
C GLU A 114 -15.37 23.82 -28.12
N PHE A 115 -14.96 22.55 -28.11
CA PHE A 115 -14.31 21.94 -26.95
C PHE A 115 -13.02 22.67 -26.59
N LYS A 116 -12.16 22.94 -27.57
CA LYS A 116 -10.91 23.68 -27.37
C LYS A 116 -11.16 25.03 -26.69
N ILE A 117 -12.12 25.82 -27.18
CA ILE A 117 -12.49 27.12 -26.60
C ILE A 117 -13.07 26.94 -25.19
N GLY A 118 -13.99 26.01 -25.00
CA GLY A 118 -14.61 25.71 -23.71
C GLY A 118 -13.57 25.31 -22.65
N LEU A 119 -12.60 24.47 -23.03
CA LEU A 119 -11.50 24.05 -22.16
C LEU A 119 -10.59 25.23 -21.79
N ARG A 120 -10.35 26.16 -22.73
CA ARG A 120 -9.60 27.40 -22.42
C ARG A 120 -10.30 28.23 -21.35
N ILE A 121 -11.60 28.47 -21.54
CA ILE A 121 -12.43 29.23 -20.60
C ILE A 121 -12.43 28.54 -19.24
N PHE A 122 -12.63 27.22 -19.23
CA PHE A 122 -12.62 26.40 -18.03
C PHE A 122 -11.35 26.64 -17.19
N PHE A 123 -10.17 26.49 -17.78
CA PHE A 123 -8.91 26.64 -17.03
C PHE A 123 -8.51 28.09 -16.73
N LEU A 124 -9.06 29.07 -17.44
CA LEU A 124 -8.93 30.48 -17.04
C LEU A 124 -9.72 30.77 -15.76
N LEU A 125 -10.90 30.16 -15.63
CA LEU A 125 -11.84 30.40 -14.54
C LEU A 125 -11.59 29.53 -13.32
N PHE A 126 -11.33 28.24 -13.50
CA PHE A 126 -11.16 27.29 -12.40
C PHE A 126 -9.68 26.93 -12.28
N ARG A 127 -9.03 27.50 -11.25
CA ARG A 127 -7.60 27.30 -10.99
C ARG A 127 -7.41 26.35 -9.80
N PRO A 128 -7.05 25.08 -10.03
CA PRO A 128 -6.75 24.18 -8.93
C PRO A 128 -5.50 24.64 -8.18
N LEU A 129 -5.52 24.58 -6.85
CA LEU A 129 -4.32 24.84 -6.03
C LEU A 129 -3.31 23.71 -6.13
N ARG A 130 -3.78 22.48 -6.38
CA ARG A 130 -2.99 21.26 -6.23
C ARG A 130 -3.35 20.25 -7.29
N MET A 131 -2.35 19.74 -7.99
CA MET A 131 -2.56 18.77 -9.05
C MET A 131 -1.59 17.60 -8.94
N VAL A 132 -2.07 16.43 -9.34
CA VAL A 132 -1.26 15.23 -9.53
C VAL A 132 -1.44 14.77 -10.96
N SER A 133 -0.33 14.61 -11.67
CA SER A 133 -0.28 14.05 -13.01
C SER A 133 0.21 12.61 -12.94
N TYR A 134 -0.66 11.65 -13.25
CA TYR A 134 -0.36 10.22 -13.21
C TYR A 134 -0.05 9.70 -14.61
N CYS A 135 1.09 9.04 -14.81
CA CYS A 135 1.40 8.32 -16.04
C CYS A 135 1.14 6.83 -15.85
N GLY A 136 0.16 6.28 -16.58
CA GLY A 136 -0.21 4.86 -16.47
C GLY A 136 0.51 3.94 -17.45
N GLU A 137 0.92 4.47 -18.60
CA GLU A 137 1.49 3.72 -19.73
C GLU A 137 2.53 4.59 -20.44
N ASN A 138 3.46 3.97 -21.19
CA ASN A 138 4.48 4.66 -21.99
C ASN A 138 3.81 5.48 -23.11
N ASN A 139 3.42 6.72 -22.80
CA ASN A 139 2.87 7.63 -23.78
C ASN A 139 4.02 8.37 -24.48
N ASN A 140 4.39 7.90 -25.67
CA ASN A 140 5.31 8.61 -26.58
C ASN A 140 4.62 9.78 -27.32
N HIS A 141 3.34 10.05 -27.04
CA HIS A 141 2.61 11.16 -27.65
C HIS A 141 3.11 12.51 -27.12
N ILE A 142 3.61 13.35 -28.02
CA ILE A 142 3.94 14.75 -27.74
C ILE A 142 2.62 15.51 -27.52
N LEU A 143 2.31 15.77 -26.27
CA LEU A 143 1.11 16.49 -25.85
C LEU A 143 1.22 17.98 -26.19
N ASN A 144 0.11 18.62 -26.57
CA ASN A 144 0.09 20.06 -26.78
C ASN A 144 0.41 20.81 -25.47
N SER A 145 1.34 21.77 -25.53
CA SER A 145 1.76 22.56 -24.37
C SER A 145 0.61 23.29 -23.68
N PHE A 146 -0.46 23.59 -24.41
CA PHE A 146 -1.67 24.17 -23.85
C PHE A 146 -2.29 23.33 -22.72
N LEU A 147 -2.18 22.00 -22.78
CA LEU A 147 -2.70 21.07 -21.78
C LEU A 147 -2.06 21.25 -20.40
N PHE A 148 -0.87 21.86 -20.37
CA PHE A 148 -0.10 22.10 -19.14
C PHE A 148 -0.25 23.52 -18.62
N LYS A 149 -0.95 24.41 -19.34
CA LYS A 149 -1.29 25.74 -18.83
C LYS A 149 -2.01 25.73 -17.46
N PRO A 150 -2.91 24.78 -17.14
CA PRO A 150 -3.55 24.70 -15.83
C PRO A 150 -2.54 24.50 -14.69
N TYR A 151 -1.46 23.78 -14.98
CA TYR A 151 -0.43 23.40 -14.02
C TYR A 151 0.34 24.64 -13.54
N THR A 152 0.47 25.67 -14.39
CA THR A 152 1.14 26.94 -14.05
C THR A 152 0.45 27.73 -12.93
N PHE A 153 -0.84 27.47 -12.68
CA PHE A 153 -1.61 28.15 -11.63
C PHE A 153 -1.54 27.46 -10.27
N THR A 154 -1.04 26.22 -10.23
CA THR A 154 -0.98 25.40 -9.01
C THR A 154 0.14 25.87 -8.09
N SER A 155 -0.02 25.63 -6.78
CA SER A 155 1.04 25.85 -5.79
C SER A 155 1.84 24.59 -5.50
N GLU A 156 1.20 23.42 -5.55
CA GLU A 156 1.80 22.11 -5.33
C GLU A 156 1.49 21.22 -6.54
N LEU A 157 2.54 20.66 -7.16
CA LEU A 157 2.42 19.85 -8.35
C LEU A 157 3.15 18.51 -8.18
N CYS A 158 2.42 17.41 -8.38
CA CYS A 158 2.95 16.07 -8.25
C CYS A 158 2.99 15.35 -9.61
N PHE A 159 4.05 14.61 -9.85
CA PHE A 159 4.19 13.67 -10.96
C PHE A 159 4.31 12.26 -10.40
N TRP A 160 3.58 11.32 -10.99
CA TRP A 160 3.56 9.92 -10.55
C TRP A 160 3.83 8.97 -11.72
N ALA A 161 4.84 8.11 -11.55
CA ALA A 161 5.24 7.04 -12.47
C ALA A 161 5.62 7.49 -13.90
N TRP A 162 6.13 8.73 -14.05
CA TRP A 162 6.59 9.23 -15.34
C TRP A 162 7.95 8.63 -15.70
N LYS A 163 8.08 7.97 -16.86
CA LYS A 163 9.30 7.26 -17.25
C LYS A 163 10.27 8.06 -18.13
N ASP A 164 9.78 9.08 -18.84
CA ASP A 164 10.60 10.02 -19.61
C ASP A 164 10.15 11.45 -19.34
N MET A 165 10.84 12.10 -18.41
CA MET A 165 10.61 13.49 -18.06
C MET A 165 11.09 14.49 -19.14
N GLU A 166 11.79 14.04 -20.20
CA GLU A 166 12.24 14.93 -21.27
C GLU A 166 11.08 15.47 -22.10
N LEU A 167 10.04 14.67 -22.29
CA LEU A 167 8.80 15.11 -22.95
C LEU A 167 8.09 16.20 -22.13
N LEU A 168 8.09 16.08 -20.81
CA LEU A 168 7.59 17.11 -19.91
C LEU A 168 8.48 18.35 -19.92
N LYS A 169 9.80 18.19 -19.94
CA LYS A 169 10.75 19.31 -20.04
C LYS A 169 10.51 20.15 -21.30
N ARG A 170 10.38 19.54 -22.47
CA ARG A 170 10.05 20.27 -23.73
C ARG A 170 8.75 21.06 -23.59
N THR A 171 7.78 20.49 -22.88
CA THR A 171 6.51 21.15 -22.63
C THR A 171 6.65 22.32 -21.64
N PHE A 172 7.44 22.15 -20.59
CA PHE A 172 7.66 23.16 -19.56
C PHE A 172 8.56 24.30 -20.01
N GLN A 173 9.49 24.07 -20.94
CA GLN A 173 10.33 25.12 -21.53
C GLN A 173 9.52 26.26 -22.14
N ASN A 174 8.30 25.98 -22.59
CA ASN A 174 7.40 26.94 -23.24
C ASN A 174 6.39 27.59 -22.27
N LEU A 175 6.44 27.30 -20.97
CA LEU A 175 5.49 27.78 -19.97
C LEU A 175 6.21 28.39 -18.77
N ALA A 176 5.66 29.47 -18.20
CA ALA A 176 6.15 30.08 -16.97
C ALA A 176 5.30 29.63 -15.77
N PHE A 177 5.89 28.88 -14.84
CA PHE A 177 5.26 28.37 -13.63
C PHE A 177 5.44 29.35 -12.47
N LYS A 178 4.66 30.43 -12.47
CA LYS A 178 4.79 31.51 -11.49
C LYS A 178 4.25 31.19 -10.09
N ASN A 179 3.43 30.16 -9.93
CA ASN A 179 2.77 29.87 -8.66
C ASN A 179 3.29 28.61 -7.96
N VAL A 180 3.98 27.73 -8.69
CA VAL A 180 4.41 26.44 -8.17
C VAL A 180 5.54 26.64 -7.18
N LYS A 181 5.28 26.31 -5.92
CA LYS A 181 6.23 26.40 -4.80
C LYS A 181 6.88 25.07 -4.50
N THR A 182 6.16 23.98 -4.73
CA THR A 182 6.60 22.63 -4.36
C THR A 182 6.34 21.64 -5.49
N LEU A 183 7.35 20.85 -5.81
CA LEU A 183 7.28 19.75 -6.75
C LEU A 183 7.45 18.41 -6.03
N PHE A 184 6.63 17.43 -6.42
CA PHE A 184 6.77 16.06 -5.95
C PHE A 184 6.92 15.11 -7.13
N PHE A 185 7.87 14.19 -7.06
CA PHE A 185 8.04 13.13 -8.05
C PHE A 185 8.02 11.78 -7.34
N PHE A 186 7.05 10.95 -7.73
CA PHE A 186 6.88 9.60 -7.21
C PHE A 186 7.19 8.60 -8.30
N TYR A 187 8.17 7.72 -8.07
CA TYR A 187 8.54 6.65 -8.99
C TYR A 187 8.84 7.14 -10.41
N CYS A 188 9.41 8.35 -10.54
CA CYS A 188 9.70 8.94 -11.83
C CYS A 188 11.13 8.58 -12.29
N GLN A 189 11.30 8.46 -13.60
CA GLN A 189 12.59 8.22 -14.25
C GLN A 189 12.95 9.44 -15.11
N PHE A 190 14.21 9.87 -15.01
CA PHE A 190 14.71 11.06 -15.65
C PHE A 190 15.85 10.71 -16.59
N THR A 191 15.75 11.07 -17.86
CA THR A 191 16.86 11.00 -18.82
C THR A 191 18.05 11.83 -18.35
N SER A 192 17.81 13.06 -17.88
CA SER A 192 18.76 13.83 -17.08
C SER A 192 18.01 14.69 -16.06
N PHE A 193 18.62 14.99 -14.92
CA PHE A 193 18.00 15.80 -13.87
C PHE A 193 18.90 17.01 -13.58
N LYS A 194 18.66 18.13 -14.27
CA LYS A 194 19.54 19.31 -14.23
C LYS A 194 18.79 20.56 -13.79
N GLU A 195 19.48 21.52 -13.19
CA GLU A 195 18.89 22.78 -12.70
C GLU A 195 18.09 23.55 -13.75
N ASN A 196 18.58 23.59 -14.99
CA ASN A 196 17.89 24.25 -16.10
C ASN A 196 16.48 23.68 -16.39
N TYR A 197 16.12 22.52 -15.84
CA TYR A 197 14.76 21.95 -15.97
C TYR A 197 13.74 22.81 -15.21
N PHE A 198 14.20 23.49 -14.16
CA PHE A 198 13.35 24.21 -13.23
C PHE A 198 13.41 25.74 -13.42
N LYS A 199 14.19 26.26 -14.37
CA LYS A 199 14.35 27.71 -14.61
C LYS A 199 13.03 28.47 -14.79
N ASN A 200 12.02 27.79 -15.32
CA ASN A 200 10.71 28.39 -15.61
C ASN A 200 9.78 28.38 -14.39
N PHE A 201 10.20 27.78 -13.28
CA PHE A 201 9.47 27.74 -12.01
C PHE A 201 9.97 28.85 -11.07
N THR A 202 9.51 30.08 -11.31
CA THR A 202 10.05 31.28 -10.65
C THR A 202 9.80 31.37 -9.15
N CYS A 203 8.90 30.54 -8.60
CA CYS A 203 8.54 30.53 -7.18
C CYS A 203 8.85 29.19 -6.50
N LEU A 204 9.55 28.28 -7.20
CA LEU A 204 9.89 26.97 -6.67
C LEU A 204 10.81 27.13 -5.46
N ARG A 205 10.51 26.38 -4.40
CA ARG A 205 11.30 26.36 -3.15
C ARG A 205 11.75 24.97 -2.81
N ASP A 206 10.88 23.98 -3.03
CA ASP A 206 11.11 22.62 -2.58
C ASP A 206 10.83 21.60 -3.71
N ILE A 207 11.72 20.62 -3.83
CA ILE A 207 11.56 19.46 -4.72
C ILE A 207 11.66 18.20 -3.88
N TYR A 208 10.66 17.32 -3.98
CA TYR A 208 10.63 16.03 -3.30
C TYR A 208 10.74 14.90 -4.31
N LEU A 209 11.67 13.99 -4.09
CA LEU A 209 11.88 12.81 -4.92
C LEU A 209 11.65 11.56 -4.07
N PHE A 210 10.71 10.72 -4.49
CA PHE A 210 10.40 9.44 -3.87
C PHE A 210 10.70 8.33 -4.85
N HIS A 211 11.69 7.49 -4.54
CA HIS A 211 12.10 6.35 -5.36
C HIS A 211 12.21 6.73 -6.84
N SER A 212 12.76 7.91 -7.12
CA SER A 212 12.85 8.49 -8.45
C SER A 212 14.31 8.57 -8.88
N TYR A 213 14.60 8.23 -10.13
CA TYR A 213 15.96 7.88 -10.55
C TYR A 213 16.32 8.44 -11.92
N GLY A 214 17.62 8.63 -12.17
CA GLY A 214 18.16 8.99 -13.47
C GLY A 214 18.30 7.79 -14.42
N GLU A 215 18.53 8.02 -15.71
CA GLU A 215 18.89 6.99 -16.71
C GLU A 215 20.39 6.79 -16.88
N TYR A 216 21.20 7.83 -16.64
CA TYR A 216 22.67 7.76 -16.72
C TYR A 216 23.33 7.91 -15.35
N LYS A 217 24.29 7.02 -15.03
CA LYS A 217 25.05 7.04 -13.78
C LYS A 217 25.99 8.24 -13.74
N VAL A 218 25.67 9.22 -12.91
CA VAL A 218 26.64 10.21 -12.43
C VAL A 218 26.60 10.17 -10.90
N PHE A 219 27.42 9.30 -10.31
CA PHE A 219 27.69 9.45 -8.88
C PHE A 219 28.60 10.65 -8.70
N SER A 220 28.22 11.57 -7.82
CA SER A 220 29.22 12.44 -7.24
C SER A 220 30.11 11.63 -6.30
N ASP A 221 31.37 12.03 -6.15
CA ASP A 221 32.34 11.34 -5.28
C ASP A 221 31.85 11.23 -3.83
N LYS A 222 31.12 12.24 -3.34
CA LYS A 222 30.53 12.24 -2.00
C LYS A 222 29.42 11.21 -1.85
N SER A 223 28.53 11.11 -2.84
CA SER A 223 27.44 10.13 -2.85
C SER A 223 27.99 8.71 -2.88
N TYR A 224 28.98 8.49 -3.74
CA TYR A 224 29.68 7.21 -3.83
C TYR A 224 30.37 6.86 -2.51
N THR A 225 31.07 7.82 -1.89
CA THR A 225 31.71 7.63 -0.58
C THR A 225 30.72 7.29 0.52
N PHE A 226 29.56 7.96 0.56
CA PHE A 226 28.50 7.65 1.52
C PHE A 226 27.99 6.20 1.35
N ILE A 227 27.67 5.79 0.12
CA ILE A 227 27.22 4.42 -0.17
C ILE A 227 28.31 3.42 0.21
N LYS A 228 29.56 3.69 -0.17
CA LYS A 228 30.70 2.84 0.18
C LYS A 228 30.85 2.67 1.70
N ASN A 229 30.75 3.75 2.46
CA ASN A 229 30.84 3.73 3.92
C ASN A 229 29.66 2.96 4.54
N LEU A 230 28.45 3.17 4.02
CA LEU A 230 27.25 2.46 4.44
C LEU A 230 27.38 0.96 4.22
N VAL A 231 27.77 0.56 3.02
CA VAL A 231 28.01 -0.83 2.64
C VAL A 231 29.09 -1.47 3.51
N SER A 232 30.19 -0.75 3.76
CA SER A 232 31.26 -1.22 4.63
C SER A 232 30.73 -1.43 6.06
N LEU A 233 29.91 -0.53 6.57
CA LEU A 233 29.29 -0.65 7.89
C LEU A 233 28.41 -1.91 8.00
N PHE A 234 27.58 -2.22 7.00
CA PHE A 234 26.82 -3.47 7.00
C PHE A 234 27.70 -4.72 6.82
N TYR A 235 28.76 -4.62 6.01
CA TYR A 235 29.69 -5.73 5.83
C TYR A 235 30.42 -6.09 7.11
N MET A 236 30.89 -5.09 7.85
CA MET A 236 31.54 -5.29 9.15
C MET A 236 30.58 -5.86 10.20
N GLU A 237 29.27 -5.57 10.14
CA GLU A 237 28.30 -6.25 11.01
C GLU A 237 28.20 -7.76 10.72
N ILE A 238 28.30 -8.14 9.44
CA ILE A 238 28.08 -9.52 9.01
C ILE A 238 29.37 -10.35 9.11
N ILE A 239 30.51 -9.71 8.85
CA ILE A 239 31.85 -10.32 8.87
C ILE A 239 32.68 -9.70 9.97
N GLU A 240 33.23 -10.52 10.88
CA GLU A 240 34.57 -10.21 11.37
C GLU A 240 35.38 -11.40 11.93
N ASP A 241 36.68 -11.24 11.70
CA ASP A 241 37.92 -11.86 12.16
C ASP A 241 38.16 -13.38 12.05
N GLN A 242 39.37 -13.72 11.61
CA GLN A 242 39.84 -15.01 11.11
C GLN A 242 39.88 -16.16 12.15
N LYS A 243 39.22 -16.03 13.29
CA LYS A 243 39.14 -17.08 14.32
C LYS A 243 37.73 -17.21 14.85
N LEU A 244 37.04 -18.25 14.34
CA LEU A 244 35.79 -18.86 14.83
C LEU A 244 34.48 -18.09 14.58
N THR A 245 33.77 -18.49 13.53
CA THR A 245 32.31 -18.32 13.29
C THR A 245 31.75 -16.90 13.39
N SER A 246 31.20 -16.37 12.28
CA SER A 246 30.49 -15.08 12.22
C SER A 246 29.63 -14.81 13.46
N ARG A 247 29.95 -13.75 14.22
CA ARG A 247 29.21 -13.32 15.43
C ARG A 247 27.73 -13.06 15.15
N PHE A 248 27.48 -12.53 13.97
CA PHE A 248 26.15 -12.16 13.51
C PHE A 248 25.21 -13.36 13.42
N LEU A 249 25.77 -14.56 13.21
CA LEU A 249 25.05 -15.64 12.58
C LEU A 249 25.92 -16.92 12.66
N LYS A 250 25.60 -17.89 13.52
CA LYS A 250 26.09 -19.28 13.33
C LYS A 250 25.40 -19.86 12.09
N ILE A 251 25.62 -19.27 10.92
CA ILE A 251 25.05 -19.77 9.69
C ILE A 251 25.84 -20.98 9.27
N THR A 252 25.17 -22.10 9.41
CA THR A 252 25.60 -23.32 8.78
C THR A 252 24.59 -23.69 7.70
N ASN A 253 25.01 -23.73 6.45
CA ASN A 253 24.30 -24.55 5.47
C ASN A 253 24.83 -25.97 5.64
N ASN A 254 24.04 -26.90 6.19
CA ASN A 254 24.45 -28.28 6.44
C ASN A 254 25.81 -28.39 7.19
N ASN A 255 25.96 -27.68 8.32
CA ASN A 255 27.18 -27.63 9.14
C ASN A 255 28.44 -27.02 8.47
N LYS A 256 28.32 -26.39 7.29
CA LYS A 256 29.41 -25.63 6.65
C LYS A 256 29.21 -24.13 6.81
N SER A 257 30.26 -23.40 7.18
CA SER A 257 30.25 -21.94 7.25
C SER A 257 29.96 -21.35 5.86
N ILE A 258 29.09 -20.35 5.80
CA ILE A 258 28.86 -19.61 4.56
C ILE A 258 30.10 -18.78 4.25
N ASN A 259 30.63 -18.98 3.05
CA ASN A 259 31.65 -18.11 2.51
C ASN A 259 30.97 -16.84 2.01
N ILE A 260 31.19 -15.73 2.72
CA ILE A 260 30.73 -14.42 2.27
C ILE A 260 31.85 -13.87 1.40
N ALA A 261 31.61 -13.79 0.10
CA ALA A 261 32.58 -13.23 -0.83
C ALA A 261 32.87 -11.75 -0.48
N PRO A 262 34.09 -11.26 -0.76
CA PRO A 262 34.40 -9.84 -0.64
C PRO A 262 33.39 -9.01 -1.44
N ILE A 263 33.00 -7.86 -0.90
CA ILE A 263 32.04 -6.98 -1.57
C ILE A 263 32.62 -6.50 -2.89
N ASN A 264 31.90 -6.75 -3.98
CA ASN A 264 32.15 -6.06 -5.23
C ASN A 264 31.34 -4.75 -5.24
N MET A 265 32.00 -3.61 -5.03
CA MET A 265 31.34 -2.30 -5.09
C MET A 265 30.67 -2.06 -6.45
N HIS A 266 31.24 -2.60 -7.55
CA HIS A 266 30.61 -2.51 -8.87
C HIS A 266 29.27 -3.26 -8.95
N SER A 267 29.10 -4.37 -8.22
CA SER A 267 27.81 -5.06 -8.19
C SER A 267 26.76 -4.24 -7.43
N ILE A 268 27.16 -3.55 -6.36
CA ILE A 268 26.27 -2.66 -5.60
C ILE A 268 25.89 -1.43 -6.42
N ASP A 269 26.84 -0.87 -7.17
CA ASP A 269 26.56 0.23 -8.11
C ASP A 269 25.65 -0.21 -9.27
N SER A 270 25.64 -1.50 -9.62
CA SER A 270 24.80 -2.05 -10.68
C SER A 270 23.38 -2.40 -10.21
N SER A 271 23.23 -2.84 -8.96
CA SER A 271 21.94 -3.25 -8.38
C SER A 271 21.12 -2.06 -7.87
N ASN A 272 21.78 -0.94 -7.56
CA ASN A 272 21.11 0.27 -7.11
C ASN A 272 20.84 1.21 -8.29
N LYS A 273 19.58 1.65 -8.41
CA LYS A 273 19.17 2.61 -9.45
C LYS A 273 19.89 3.94 -9.27
N ILE A 274 20.05 4.66 -10.37
CA ILE A 274 20.79 5.92 -10.43
C ILE A 274 20.11 6.97 -9.55
N PHE A 275 20.75 7.31 -8.44
CA PHE A 275 20.22 8.28 -7.48
C PHE A 275 20.42 9.70 -7.98
N ILE A 276 19.35 10.49 -7.96
CA ILE A 276 19.37 11.91 -8.32
C ILE A 276 20.07 12.72 -7.22
N SER A 277 21.10 13.49 -7.58
CA SER A 277 21.96 14.21 -6.63
C SER A 277 21.60 15.67 -6.49
N GLN A 278 21.46 16.15 -5.24
CA GLN A 278 21.41 17.58 -4.97
C GLN A 278 22.72 18.28 -5.37
N GLU A 279 23.84 17.57 -5.36
CA GLU A 279 25.15 18.14 -5.74
C GLU A 279 25.24 18.49 -7.23
N GLU A 280 24.28 18.04 -8.05
CA GLU A 280 24.13 18.47 -9.46
C GLU A 280 23.42 19.83 -9.61
N PHE A 281 23.05 20.48 -8.50
CA PHE A 281 22.33 21.76 -8.47
C PHE A 281 23.16 22.83 -7.77
N HIS A 282 23.16 24.05 -8.32
CA HIS A 282 23.68 25.19 -7.60
C HIS A 282 22.69 25.55 -6.47
N PHE A 283 23.20 25.52 -5.23
CA PHE A 283 22.43 25.42 -3.99
C PHE A 283 21.48 26.60 -3.66
N GLU A 284 21.38 27.63 -4.50
CA GLU A 284 20.75 28.90 -4.12
C GLU A 284 19.25 29.00 -4.43
N ASN A 285 18.73 28.23 -5.38
CA ASN A 285 17.38 28.47 -5.91
C ASN A 285 16.27 27.62 -5.26
N TYR A 286 16.57 26.40 -4.80
CA TYR A 286 15.58 25.51 -4.18
C TYR A 286 16.23 24.37 -3.40
N GLN A 287 15.50 23.83 -2.42
CA GLN A 287 15.88 22.68 -1.62
C GLN A 287 15.37 21.38 -2.25
N ILE A 288 16.23 20.36 -2.31
CA ILE A 288 15.88 19.03 -2.80
C ILE A 288 15.86 18.06 -1.62
N TYR A 289 14.75 17.34 -1.48
CA TYR A 289 14.56 16.29 -0.49
C TYR A 289 14.45 14.93 -1.18
N LEU A 290 15.17 13.96 -0.65
CA LEU A 290 15.33 12.65 -1.27
C LEU A 290 14.85 11.56 -0.30
N SER A 291 14.04 10.64 -0.82
CA SER A 291 13.69 9.40 -0.14
C SER A 291 13.90 8.23 -1.09
N ASP A 292 14.94 7.46 -0.81
CA ASP A 292 15.41 6.37 -1.66
C ASP A 292 15.64 5.10 -0.86
N THR A 293 15.64 3.96 -1.55
CA THR A 293 16.00 2.66 -0.97
C THR A 293 17.27 2.17 -1.61
N ILE A 294 18.28 1.89 -0.80
CA ILE A 294 19.50 1.20 -1.20
C ILE A 294 19.36 -0.27 -0.81
N THR A 295 19.59 -1.15 -1.78
CA THR A 295 19.66 -2.59 -1.54
C THR A 295 21.12 -3.01 -1.46
N ILE A 296 21.47 -3.65 -0.35
CA ILE A 296 22.82 -4.18 -0.09
C ILE A 296 22.71 -5.68 0.11
N TYR A 297 23.42 -6.44 -0.73
CA TYR A 297 23.31 -7.89 -0.79
C TYR A 297 24.60 -8.58 -0.34
N PHE A 298 24.47 -9.57 0.54
CA PHE A 298 25.55 -10.39 1.09
C PHE A 298 25.13 -11.87 1.09
N SER A 299 25.43 -12.58 0.01
CA SER A 299 25.09 -14.01 -0.16
C SER A 299 23.62 -14.31 0.16
N ASN A 300 23.31 -14.82 1.34
CA ASN A 300 21.96 -15.20 1.73
C ASN A 300 21.20 -14.12 2.51
N ILE A 301 21.76 -12.90 2.57
CA ILE A 301 21.26 -11.78 3.35
C ILE A 301 21.12 -10.57 2.44
N GLU A 302 20.01 -9.86 2.54
CA GLU A 302 19.79 -8.58 1.85
C GLU A 302 19.32 -7.53 2.86
N PHE A 303 19.90 -6.33 2.81
CA PHE A 303 19.43 -5.17 3.55
C PHE A 303 18.78 -4.18 2.59
N LYS A 304 17.52 -3.83 2.86
CA LYS A 304 16.85 -2.70 2.22
C LYS A 304 16.90 -1.51 3.16
N VAL A 305 17.69 -0.52 2.78
CA VAL A 305 17.98 0.66 3.59
C VAL A 305 17.27 1.86 2.98
N ASN A 306 16.23 2.35 3.66
CA ASN A 306 15.60 3.62 3.29
C ASN A 306 16.44 4.78 3.83
N ILE A 307 16.82 5.69 2.95
CA ILE A 307 17.70 6.81 3.23
C ILE A 307 16.98 8.11 2.88
N LEU A 308 17.10 9.07 3.79
CA LEU A 308 16.63 10.44 3.64
C LEU A 308 17.81 11.38 3.44
N ASP A 309 17.67 12.27 2.46
CA ASP A 309 18.61 13.37 2.17
C ASP A 309 20.08 12.91 2.21
N ARG A 310 20.32 11.66 1.79
CA ARG A 310 21.64 11.02 1.63
C ARG A 310 22.54 10.99 2.86
N SER A 311 21.96 11.14 4.05
CA SER A 311 22.74 11.22 5.29
C SER A 311 22.09 10.49 6.46
N LYS A 312 20.78 10.26 6.40
CA LYS A 312 20.02 9.67 7.49
C LYS A 312 19.36 8.37 7.04
N ILE A 313 19.79 7.23 7.59
CA ILE A 313 19.01 6.00 7.51
C ILE A 313 17.72 6.21 8.30
N ARG A 314 16.59 5.97 7.65
CA ARG A 314 15.27 6.04 8.28
C ARG A 314 14.77 4.68 8.72
N LYS A 315 14.98 3.68 7.87
CA LYS A 315 14.45 2.33 8.05
C LYS A 315 15.41 1.33 7.43
N ILE A 316 15.66 0.25 8.14
CA ILE A 316 16.35 -0.93 7.62
C ILE A 316 15.36 -2.09 7.69
N GLU A 317 15.22 -2.81 6.58
CA GLU A 317 14.59 -4.12 6.54
C GLU A 317 15.67 -5.15 6.17
N MET A 318 15.75 -6.23 6.93
CA MET A 318 16.69 -7.30 6.69
C MET A 318 15.96 -8.52 6.14
N HIS A 319 16.45 -9.06 5.05
CA HIS A 319 15.95 -10.25 4.40
C HIS A 319 16.97 -11.39 4.52
N ILE A 320 16.50 -12.58 4.85
CA ILE A 320 17.30 -13.77 5.10
C ILE A 320 16.76 -14.93 4.27
N TYR A 321 17.62 -15.63 3.54
CA TYR A 321 17.22 -16.66 2.56
C TYR A 321 18.03 -17.95 2.73
N ASN A 322 17.38 -19.12 2.76
CA ASN A 322 18.03 -20.44 2.58
C ASN A 322 19.18 -20.74 3.57
N ILE A 323 19.06 -20.35 4.85
CA ILE A 323 20.14 -20.49 5.83
C ILE A 323 19.67 -20.89 7.23
N TYR A 324 20.58 -21.49 8.02
CA TYR A 324 20.37 -21.65 9.45
C TYR A 324 20.74 -20.37 10.21
N VAL A 325 19.90 -19.96 11.16
CA VAL A 325 20.08 -18.78 12.01
C VAL A 325 19.93 -19.23 13.46
N ASP A 326 21.05 -19.44 14.14
CA ASP A 326 21.05 -19.74 15.59
C ASP A 326 20.83 -18.48 16.43
N ARG A 327 21.43 -17.35 16.03
CA ARG A 327 21.49 -16.12 16.83
C ARG A 327 21.46 -14.90 15.94
N ILE A 328 21.11 -13.76 16.52
CA ILE A 328 21.21 -12.45 15.89
C ILE A 328 21.71 -11.40 16.88
N TYR A 329 22.74 -10.67 16.48
CA TYR A 329 23.33 -9.62 17.29
C TYR A 329 23.88 -8.51 16.38
N PHE A 330 23.65 -7.26 16.73
CA PHE A 330 24.16 -6.09 15.99
C PHE A 330 25.03 -5.25 16.93
N GLU A 331 26.27 -4.97 16.54
CA GLU A 331 27.19 -4.11 17.29
C GLU A 331 26.86 -2.63 17.03
N SER A 332 26.56 -2.29 15.78
CA SER A 332 26.18 -0.95 15.37
C SER A 332 24.81 -0.58 15.93
N LEU A 333 24.85 0.32 16.93
CA LEU A 333 23.66 1.03 17.40
C LEU A 333 22.95 1.78 16.28
N TYR A 334 23.66 2.17 15.23
CA TYR A 334 23.08 2.85 14.08
C TYR A 334 22.22 1.89 13.24
N ILE A 335 22.63 0.62 13.07
CA ILE A 335 21.82 -0.39 12.39
C ILE A 335 20.68 -0.85 13.29
N SER A 336 20.98 -1.29 14.52
CA SER A 336 19.97 -1.88 15.41
C SER A 336 18.83 -0.93 15.75
N LYS A 337 19.11 0.38 15.94
CA LYS A 337 18.05 1.38 16.18
C LYS A 337 17.19 1.66 14.94
N ASN A 338 17.74 1.50 13.74
CA ASN A 338 17.00 1.79 12.50
C ASN A 338 16.37 0.53 11.88
N LEU A 339 16.64 -0.65 12.42
CA LEU A 339 16.05 -1.90 11.99
C LEU A 339 14.58 -2.00 12.40
N LYS A 340 13.70 -2.12 11.40
CA LYS A 340 12.25 -2.12 11.57
C LYS A 340 11.58 -3.41 11.14
N GLY A 341 12.22 -4.23 10.31
CA GLY A 341 11.60 -5.43 9.79
C GLY A 341 12.58 -6.56 9.50
N PHE A 342 12.11 -7.79 9.70
CA PHE A 342 12.72 -9.01 9.17
C PHE A 342 11.80 -9.68 8.16
N GLN A 343 12.39 -10.16 7.08
CA GLN A 343 11.76 -11.08 6.14
C GLN A 343 12.63 -12.32 5.98
N ILE A 344 12.13 -13.48 6.39
CA ILE A 344 12.88 -14.71 6.49
C ILE A 344 12.22 -15.75 5.60
N HIS A 345 13.00 -16.35 4.71
CA HIS A 345 12.53 -17.26 3.68
C HIS A 345 13.39 -18.52 3.67
N ARG A 346 12.74 -19.70 3.74
CA ARG A 346 13.41 -21.00 3.59
C ARG A 346 14.59 -21.20 4.55
N ALA A 347 14.48 -20.66 5.75
CA ALA A 347 15.54 -20.69 6.76
C ALA A 347 15.27 -21.75 7.82
N LYS A 348 16.28 -22.07 8.63
CA LYS A 348 16.10 -22.81 9.90
C LYS A 348 16.42 -21.87 11.05
N LEU A 349 15.48 -21.63 11.95
CA LEU A 349 15.58 -20.65 13.05
C LEU A 349 15.63 -21.36 14.40
N SER A 350 16.52 -20.94 15.30
CA SER A 350 16.56 -21.47 16.67
C SER A 350 15.75 -20.61 17.65
N SER A 351 15.44 -21.17 18.83
CA SER A 351 14.79 -20.40 19.90
C SER A 351 15.64 -19.24 20.43
N LYS A 352 16.97 -19.29 20.27
CA LYS A 352 17.86 -18.21 20.69
C LYS A 352 17.68 -16.99 19.77
N PHE A 353 17.64 -17.21 18.46
CA PHE A 353 17.27 -16.18 17.49
C PHE A 353 15.94 -15.51 17.86
N LEU A 354 14.91 -16.30 18.17
CA LEU A 354 13.59 -15.77 18.56
C LEU A 354 13.62 -15.00 19.89
N SER A 355 14.51 -15.34 20.83
CA SER A 355 14.67 -14.57 22.06
C SER A 355 15.40 -13.24 21.81
N GLU A 356 16.47 -13.28 21.01
CA GLU A 356 17.33 -12.13 20.71
C GLU A 356 16.63 -11.11 19.80
N VAL A 357 15.79 -11.56 18.86
CA VAL A 357 15.03 -10.65 17.99
C VAL A 357 14.07 -9.74 18.79
N LEU A 358 13.60 -10.20 19.95
CA LEU A 358 12.76 -9.41 20.86
C LEU A 358 13.54 -8.37 21.68
N LEU A 359 14.88 -8.38 21.62
CA LEU A 359 15.71 -7.34 22.22
C LEU A 359 15.87 -6.11 21.31
N LEU A 360 15.52 -6.24 20.03
CA LEU A 360 15.62 -5.18 19.03
C LEU A 360 14.46 -4.20 19.19
N SER A 361 14.57 -3.30 20.15
CA SER A 361 13.46 -2.48 20.68
C SER A 361 12.63 -1.70 19.65
N ASN A 362 13.19 -1.41 18.47
CA ASN A 362 12.55 -0.63 17.41
C ASN A 362 11.92 -1.48 16.30
N LEU A 363 11.99 -2.80 16.40
CA LEU A 363 11.49 -3.74 15.41
C LEU A 363 9.96 -3.76 15.39
N GLU A 364 9.36 -3.65 14.21
CA GLU A 364 7.91 -3.50 14.04
C GLU A 364 7.28 -4.70 13.32
N THR A 365 8.08 -5.43 12.54
CA THR A 365 7.58 -6.50 11.66
C THR A 365 8.52 -7.69 11.61
N ILE A 366 7.95 -8.90 11.74
CA ILE A 366 8.64 -10.16 11.45
C ILE A 366 7.78 -10.98 10.50
N VAL A 367 8.35 -11.37 9.37
CA VAL A 367 7.74 -12.29 8.42
C VAL A 367 8.65 -13.50 8.25
N VAL A 368 8.12 -14.69 8.51
CA VAL A 368 8.81 -15.98 8.34
C VAL A 368 8.00 -16.84 7.38
N THR A 369 8.64 -17.33 6.33
CA THR A 369 8.02 -18.11 5.25
C THR A 369 8.83 -19.36 4.94
N ASP A 370 8.16 -20.48 4.67
CA ASP A 370 8.74 -21.76 4.23
C ASP A 370 9.92 -22.24 5.09
N SER A 371 9.93 -21.93 6.38
CA SER A 371 11.09 -22.08 7.27
C SER A 371 10.86 -23.13 8.36
N THR A 372 11.93 -23.68 8.94
CA THR A 372 11.84 -24.56 10.11
C THR A 372 12.19 -23.77 11.38
N ILE A 373 11.35 -23.80 12.40
CA ILE A 373 11.64 -23.18 13.71
C ILE A 373 11.85 -24.29 14.74
N THR A 374 13.01 -24.28 15.39
CA THR A 374 13.41 -25.30 16.35
C THR A 374 13.36 -24.80 17.78
N PHE A 375 12.53 -25.41 18.61
CA PHE A 375 12.51 -25.15 20.05
C PHE A 375 13.18 -26.31 20.81
N PRO A 376 14.34 -26.10 21.47
CA PRO A 376 14.98 -27.13 22.28
C PRO A 376 14.14 -27.45 23.53
N LYS A 377 14.32 -28.64 24.13
CA LYS A 377 13.52 -29.07 25.30
C LYS A 377 13.65 -28.17 26.54
N HIS A 378 14.69 -27.34 26.67
CA HIS A 378 14.89 -26.44 27.81
C HIS A 378 14.20 -25.09 27.63
N THR A 379 13.54 -24.58 28.67
CA THR A 379 12.77 -23.33 28.69
C THR A 379 13.61 -22.13 28.25
N THR A 380 13.12 -21.38 27.26
CA THR A 380 13.70 -20.09 26.85
C THR A 380 12.70 -19.01 27.26
N ASN A 381 13.12 -18.06 28.09
CA ASN A 381 12.26 -16.93 28.46
C ASN A 381 12.29 -15.87 27.36
N TYR A 382 11.12 -15.44 26.90
CA TYR A 382 10.98 -14.38 25.89
C TYR A 382 10.81 -13.01 26.54
N HIS A 383 11.52 -12.01 26.03
CA HIS A 383 11.38 -10.62 26.48
C HIS A 383 10.10 -10.00 25.92
N LYS A 384 9.42 -9.20 26.72
CA LYS A 384 8.24 -8.46 26.28
C LYS A 384 8.63 -7.37 25.26
N HIS A 385 8.12 -7.45 24.04
CA HIS A 385 8.39 -6.50 22.97
C HIS A 385 7.19 -5.57 22.71
N LEU A 386 7.38 -4.25 22.88
CA LEU A 386 6.27 -3.28 22.92
C LEU A 386 5.97 -2.58 21.60
N LEU A 387 6.85 -2.65 20.59
CA LEU A 387 6.65 -1.99 19.29
C LEU A 387 6.32 -2.94 18.14
N MET A 388 6.25 -4.25 18.41
CA MET A 388 5.95 -5.23 17.37
C MET A 388 4.50 -5.06 16.96
N ASN A 389 4.29 -4.81 15.67
CA ASN A 389 2.97 -4.55 15.11
C ASN A 389 2.47 -5.69 14.24
N GLU A 390 3.38 -6.39 13.56
CA GLU A 390 3.06 -7.44 12.59
C GLU A 390 3.95 -8.67 12.72
N LEU A 391 3.31 -9.84 12.80
CA LEU A 391 3.97 -11.14 12.80
C LEU A 391 3.28 -12.04 11.78
N SER A 392 4.07 -12.61 10.88
CA SER A 392 3.61 -13.60 9.90
C SER A 392 4.47 -14.86 9.96
N ILE A 393 3.82 -16.02 10.08
CA ILE A 393 4.46 -17.35 10.03
C ILE A 393 3.68 -18.20 9.02
N ILE A 394 4.30 -18.46 7.87
CA ILE A 394 3.63 -19.01 6.68
C ILE A 394 4.42 -20.21 6.19
N GLY A 395 3.78 -21.35 5.92
CA GLY A 395 4.45 -22.51 5.33
C GLY A 395 5.56 -23.10 6.20
N CYS A 396 5.59 -22.81 7.50
CA CYS A 396 6.71 -23.18 8.37
C CYS A 396 6.50 -24.55 9.04
N VAL A 397 7.61 -25.20 9.38
CA VAL A 397 7.65 -26.43 10.21
C VAL A 397 8.10 -26.05 11.61
N LEU A 398 7.35 -26.46 12.65
CA LEU A 398 7.68 -26.12 14.04
C LEU A 398 8.04 -27.37 14.86
N GLU A 399 9.31 -27.47 15.27
CA GLU A 399 9.76 -28.53 16.17
C GLU A 399 9.45 -28.13 17.63
N ASN A 400 8.52 -28.81 18.31
CA ASN A 400 7.96 -28.49 19.66
C ASN A 400 7.09 -27.22 19.70
N GLN A 401 5.83 -27.39 19.30
CA GLN A 401 4.94 -26.32 18.82
C GLN A 401 4.38 -25.40 19.91
N ASP A 402 4.28 -25.82 21.17
CA ASP A 402 3.64 -24.99 22.22
C ASP A 402 4.36 -23.68 22.51
N ARG A 403 5.67 -23.65 22.24
CA ARG A 403 6.51 -22.50 22.60
C ARG A 403 6.41 -21.33 21.66
N ILE A 404 5.86 -21.54 20.47
CA ILE A 404 5.59 -20.42 19.58
C ILE A 404 4.56 -19.47 20.18
N PHE A 405 3.64 -19.96 21.02
CA PHE A 405 2.65 -19.11 21.68
C PHE A 405 3.26 -18.22 22.75
N GLU A 406 4.25 -18.72 23.50
CA GLU A 406 5.03 -17.89 24.43
C GLU A 406 5.75 -16.76 23.68
N PHE A 407 6.32 -17.07 22.51
CA PHE A 407 6.93 -16.08 21.63
C PHE A 407 5.88 -15.06 21.14
N ILE A 408 4.76 -15.50 20.57
CA ILE A 408 3.68 -14.61 20.09
C ILE A 408 3.16 -13.71 21.22
N ASN A 409 2.90 -14.27 22.40
CA ASN A 409 2.37 -13.54 23.56
C ASN A 409 3.36 -12.56 24.17
N SER A 410 4.65 -12.67 23.85
CA SER A 410 5.64 -11.66 24.24
C SER A 410 5.44 -10.32 23.52
N MET A 411 4.56 -10.25 22.50
CA MET A 411 4.25 -9.07 21.70
C MET A 411 2.83 -8.53 21.99
N PRO A 412 2.55 -7.98 23.18
CA PRO A 412 1.20 -7.63 23.63
C PRO A 412 0.51 -6.53 22.80
N LYS A 413 1.26 -5.77 21.99
CA LYS A 413 0.72 -4.70 21.12
C LYS A 413 0.58 -5.12 19.66
N LEU A 414 0.70 -6.41 19.37
CA LEU A 414 0.56 -6.95 18.03
C LEU A 414 -0.83 -6.64 17.46
N LYS A 415 -0.88 -6.02 16.28
CA LYS A 415 -2.13 -5.69 15.58
C LYS A 415 -2.45 -6.64 14.44
N ASN A 416 -1.42 -7.16 13.78
CA ASN A 416 -1.54 -8.07 12.64
C ASN A 416 -0.87 -9.41 12.97
N LEU A 417 -1.63 -10.49 12.92
CA LEU A 417 -1.11 -11.85 13.08
C LEU A 417 -1.55 -12.71 11.90
N THR A 418 -0.59 -13.33 11.23
CA THR A 418 -0.81 -14.25 10.12
C THR A 418 -0.14 -15.60 10.40
N LEU A 419 -0.92 -16.68 10.38
CA LEU A 419 -0.48 -18.06 10.62
C LEU A 419 -1.07 -18.97 9.51
N LEU A 420 -0.33 -19.27 8.46
CA LEU A 420 -0.86 -19.96 7.27
C LEU A 420 -0.09 -21.23 6.91
N SER A 421 -0.82 -22.29 6.58
CA SER A 421 -0.29 -23.49 5.89
C SER A 421 0.98 -24.07 6.54
N ASN A 422 1.07 -24.04 7.87
CA ASN A 422 2.23 -24.55 8.59
C ASN A 422 2.20 -26.08 8.61
N ILE A 423 3.27 -26.69 8.09
CA ILE A 423 3.36 -28.14 7.83
C ILE A 423 3.60 -28.87 9.16
N ASP A 424 2.98 -30.05 9.31
CA ASP A 424 3.11 -30.95 10.47
C ASP A 424 2.78 -30.30 11.83
N THR A 425 2.02 -29.20 11.82
CA THR A 425 1.73 -28.39 13.00
C THR A 425 0.24 -28.29 13.24
N TYR A 426 -0.25 -28.98 14.27
CA TYR A 426 -1.64 -28.85 14.75
C TYR A 426 -1.77 -27.60 15.61
N PHE A 427 -1.60 -26.45 14.97
CA PHE A 427 -1.83 -25.15 15.57
C PHE A 427 -3.27 -25.01 16.03
N PHE A 428 -4.17 -25.62 15.27
CA PHE A 428 -5.60 -25.62 15.47
C PHE A 428 -6.03 -25.94 16.92
N ILE A 429 -5.79 -27.16 17.43
CA ILE A 429 -6.19 -27.58 18.80
C ILE A 429 -5.64 -26.60 19.84
N LYS A 430 -4.39 -26.20 19.65
CA LYS A 430 -3.64 -25.37 20.59
C LYS A 430 -4.12 -23.92 20.65
N ILE A 431 -4.56 -23.38 19.51
CA ILE A 431 -5.12 -22.03 19.41
C ILE A 431 -6.56 -22.05 19.93
N PHE A 432 -7.41 -22.89 19.35
CA PHE A 432 -8.87 -22.83 19.51
C PHE A 432 -9.41 -23.57 20.75
N GLU A 433 -8.82 -24.70 21.16
CA GLU A 433 -9.25 -25.39 22.40
C GLU A 433 -8.57 -24.82 23.64
N ASN A 434 -7.25 -24.58 23.56
CA ASN A 434 -6.44 -24.24 24.73
C ASN A 434 -6.29 -22.73 24.96
N ASN A 435 -6.86 -21.88 24.10
CA ASN A 435 -6.80 -20.41 24.18
C ASN A 435 -5.38 -19.87 24.47
N MET A 436 -4.37 -20.42 23.78
CA MET A 436 -2.97 -20.11 24.08
C MET A 436 -2.51 -18.73 23.58
N ILE A 437 -3.32 -18.01 22.80
CA ILE A 437 -3.02 -16.65 22.34
C ILE A 437 -3.71 -15.62 23.24
N LYS A 438 -2.93 -14.64 23.73
CA LYS A 438 -3.36 -13.60 24.69
C LYS A 438 -3.13 -12.20 24.11
N LEU A 439 -3.71 -11.92 22.94
CA LEU A 439 -3.52 -10.67 22.20
C LEU A 439 -4.82 -9.85 22.10
N SER A 440 -5.03 -8.93 23.04
CA SER A 440 -6.28 -8.15 23.12
C SER A 440 -6.37 -6.96 22.15
N LEU A 441 -5.26 -6.57 21.51
CA LEU A 441 -5.19 -5.42 20.60
C LEU A 441 -5.15 -5.82 19.12
N LEU A 442 -5.45 -7.09 18.82
CA LEU A 442 -5.38 -7.61 17.47
C LEU A 442 -6.49 -6.98 16.60
N GLU A 443 -6.10 -6.40 15.48
CA GLU A 443 -7.00 -5.78 14.50
C GLU A 443 -7.22 -6.69 13.29
N LYS A 444 -6.18 -7.46 12.93
CA LYS A 444 -6.20 -8.37 11.77
C LYS A 444 -5.70 -9.75 12.16
N PHE A 445 -6.51 -10.75 11.87
CA PHE A 445 -6.17 -12.14 12.11
C PHE A 445 -6.38 -12.97 10.85
N HIS A 446 -5.30 -13.60 10.38
CA HIS A 446 -5.33 -14.50 9.25
C HIS A 446 -4.79 -15.86 9.67
N PHE A 447 -5.64 -16.88 9.60
CA PHE A 447 -5.34 -18.23 10.02
C PHE A 447 -5.84 -19.23 8.97
N SER A 448 -4.99 -20.14 8.52
CA SER A 448 -5.42 -21.22 7.62
C SER A 448 -4.62 -22.50 7.85
N GLU A 449 -5.30 -23.63 7.98
CA GLU A 449 -4.72 -24.95 8.22
C GLU A 449 -5.51 -26.05 7.49
N GLU A 450 -4.84 -27.09 7.00
CA GLU A 450 -5.46 -28.18 6.23
C GLU A 450 -6.25 -29.19 7.10
N GLY A 451 -6.13 -29.09 8.43
CA GLY A 451 -6.74 -29.99 9.41
C GLY A 451 -8.26 -29.82 9.61
N THR A 452 -8.86 -30.81 10.27
CA THR A 452 -10.26 -30.78 10.71
C THR A 452 -10.41 -30.24 12.12
N CYS A 453 -11.46 -29.44 12.34
CA CYS A 453 -11.78 -28.77 13.59
C CYS A 453 -13.12 -29.28 14.14
N ASP A 454 -13.07 -29.84 15.36
CA ASP A 454 -14.28 -30.29 16.08
C ASP A 454 -14.54 -29.50 17.38
N SER A 455 -13.74 -28.48 17.68
CA SER A 455 -13.77 -27.73 18.95
C SER A 455 -14.41 -26.35 18.89
N GLY A 456 -14.60 -25.74 20.07
CA GLY A 456 -15.08 -24.36 20.24
C GLY A 456 -14.05 -23.28 19.85
N PHE A 457 -14.49 -22.02 19.83
CA PHE A 457 -13.75 -20.86 19.31
C PHE A 457 -13.09 -19.98 20.39
N LEU A 458 -12.16 -19.14 19.93
CA LEU A 458 -11.16 -18.37 20.72
C LEU A 458 -11.70 -17.29 21.66
N ASP A 459 -11.06 -17.17 22.83
CA ASP A 459 -11.36 -16.11 23.81
C ASP A 459 -10.87 -14.72 23.42
N PHE A 460 -9.73 -14.57 22.72
CA PHE A 460 -9.24 -13.24 22.33
C PHE A 460 -10.05 -12.62 21.19
N LEU A 461 -10.83 -13.43 20.46
CA LEU A 461 -11.85 -12.95 19.52
C LEU A 461 -13.04 -12.31 20.24
N ASN A 462 -13.11 -12.38 21.58
CA ASN A 462 -14.15 -11.72 22.37
C ASN A 462 -13.97 -10.18 22.47
N ASN A 463 -13.03 -9.59 21.74
CA ASN A 463 -12.84 -8.14 21.70
C ASN A 463 -13.20 -7.56 20.33
N ASP A 464 -13.85 -6.40 20.34
CA ASP A 464 -14.27 -5.62 19.18
C ASP A 464 -13.10 -4.94 18.43
N SER A 465 -11.85 -5.28 18.73
CA SER A 465 -10.68 -4.74 18.03
C SER A 465 -10.53 -5.30 16.62
N ILE A 466 -11.07 -6.50 16.35
CA ILE A 466 -10.90 -7.17 15.06
C ILE A 466 -11.79 -6.53 14.00
N ILE A 467 -11.15 -6.12 12.90
CA ILE A 467 -11.78 -5.50 11.73
C ILE A 467 -11.59 -6.34 10.46
N ASP A 468 -10.56 -7.19 10.42
CA ASP A 468 -10.20 -8.03 9.27
C ASP A 468 -9.93 -9.46 9.74
N LEU A 469 -10.84 -10.38 9.38
CA LEU A 469 -10.79 -11.78 9.80
C LEU A 469 -10.74 -12.68 8.58
N ASN A 470 -9.68 -13.50 8.49
CA ASN A 470 -9.54 -14.54 7.50
C ASN A 470 -9.25 -15.87 8.18
N VAL A 471 -10.14 -16.84 8.02
CA VAL A 471 -10.06 -18.12 8.69
C VAL A 471 -10.34 -19.24 7.70
N GLY A 472 -9.43 -20.23 7.64
CA GLY A 472 -9.55 -21.39 6.76
C GLY A 472 -9.24 -22.71 7.47
N PHE A 473 -10.22 -23.59 7.60
CA PHE A 473 -10.03 -24.96 8.09
C PHE A 473 -11.28 -25.80 7.84
N ARG A 474 -11.16 -27.13 7.88
CA ARG A 474 -12.30 -28.02 7.69
C ARG A 474 -13.13 -28.09 8.99
N SER A 475 -14.18 -27.27 9.07
CA SER A 475 -15.01 -27.13 10.27
C SER A 475 -16.15 -28.17 10.34
N LYS A 476 -16.69 -28.40 11.55
CA LYS A 476 -18.00 -29.02 11.74
C LYS A 476 -19.16 -28.05 11.47
N GLU A 477 -20.37 -28.58 11.33
CA GLU A 477 -21.59 -27.77 11.27
C GLU A 477 -21.82 -27.00 12.59
N GLY A 478 -22.23 -25.73 12.50
CA GLY A 478 -22.45 -24.84 13.65
C GLY A 478 -21.24 -23.99 14.02
N SER A 479 -20.08 -24.26 13.41
CA SER A 479 -18.84 -23.55 13.67
C SER A 479 -18.92 -22.04 13.39
N LEU A 480 -19.67 -21.62 12.36
CA LEU A 480 -19.82 -20.20 12.06
C LEU A 480 -20.67 -19.49 13.13
N SER A 481 -21.73 -20.17 13.59
CA SER A 481 -22.58 -19.72 14.68
C SER A 481 -21.81 -19.56 16.00
N GLU A 482 -20.92 -20.51 16.31
CA GLU A 482 -20.06 -20.44 17.50
C GLU A 482 -19.01 -19.31 17.41
N LEU A 483 -18.40 -19.12 16.23
CA LEU A 483 -17.43 -18.04 15.97
C LEU A 483 -18.04 -16.65 16.22
N PHE A 484 -19.28 -16.46 15.79
CA PHE A 484 -20.01 -15.19 15.86
C PHE A 484 -21.03 -15.11 17.00
N GLY A 485 -21.11 -16.15 17.83
CA GLY A 485 -22.02 -16.21 18.96
C GLY A 485 -21.73 -15.13 20.00
N ASN A 486 -22.75 -14.73 20.76
CA ASN A 486 -22.68 -13.66 21.77
C ASN A 486 -22.27 -12.29 21.23
N GLU A 487 -22.56 -11.98 19.96
CA GLU A 487 -22.28 -10.66 19.35
C GLU A 487 -20.81 -10.23 19.47
N LYS A 488 -19.88 -11.18 19.30
CA LYS A 488 -18.45 -10.90 19.29
C LYS A 488 -18.03 -10.25 17.97
N MET A 489 -16.97 -9.45 17.97
CA MET A 489 -16.36 -8.89 16.75
C MET A 489 -17.31 -8.05 15.88
N LEU A 490 -18.19 -7.24 16.48
CA LEU A 490 -19.20 -6.44 15.74
C LEU A 490 -18.58 -5.41 14.79
N ASN A 491 -17.28 -5.14 14.95
CA ASN A 491 -16.52 -4.22 14.12
C ASN A 491 -15.93 -4.84 12.85
N ILE A 492 -16.20 -6.12 12.56
CA ILE A 492 -15.71 -6.75 11.33
C ILE A 492 -16.17 -5.96 10.09
N GLU A 493 -15.18 -5.56 9.32
CA GLU A 493 -15.33 -4.89 8.04
C GLU A 493 -15.06 -5.85 6.87
N LYS A 494 -14.14 -6.81 7.08
CA LYS A 494 -13.75 -7.82 6.10
C LYS A 494 -13.75 -9.21 6.70
N LEU A 495 -14.42 -10.13 6.01
CA LEU A 495 -14.51 -11.53 6.39
C LEU A 495 -14.11 -12.43 5.23
N GLN A 496 -13.22 -13.38 5.50
CA GLN A 496 -12.88 -14.47 4.59
C GLN A 496 -13.00 -15.80 5.32
N LEU A 497 -13.73 -16.73 4.71
CA LEU A 497 -14.00 -18.07 5.23
C LEU A 497 -13.59 -19.10 4.19
N GLU A 498 -12.75 -20.06 4.59
CA GLU A 498 -12.27 -21.13 3.71
C GLU A 498 -12.57 -22.51 4.31
N TYR A 499 -13.10 -23.42 3.50
CA TYR A 499 -13.33 -24.83 3.85
C TYR A 499 -14.35 -25.11 4.99
N PHE A 500 -15.17 -24.13 5.38
CA PHE A 500 -16.19 -24.31 6.41
C PHE A 500 -17.33 -25.23 5.94
N LYS A 501 -17.83 -26.08 6.84
CA LYS A 501 -19.11 -26.78 6.67
C LYS A 501 -20.21 -26.01 7.40
N MET A 502 -21.15 -25.45 6.65
CA MET A 502 -22.24 -24.63 7.17
C MET A 502 -23.58 -25.37 7.04
N GLY A 503 -24.32 -25.46 8.14
CA GLY A 503 -25.60 -26.17 8.20
C GLY A 503 -26.69 -25.38 8.92
N PHE A 504 -27.70 -26.08 9.44
CA PHE A 504 -28.89 -25.46 10.02
C PHE A 504 -28.55 -24.54 11.21
N LYS A 505 -27.54 -24.93 12.00
CA LYS A 505 -27.06 -24.15 13.17
C LYS A 505 -26.41 -22.81 12.79
N ASP A 506 -25.94 -22.68 11.55
CA ASP A 506 -25.25 -21.47 11.05
C ASP A 506 -26.20 -20.45 10.41
N ARG A 507 -27.51 -20.75 10.37
CA ARG A 507 -28.53 -19.81 9.88
C ARG A 507 -28.47 -18.52 10.67
N LYS A 508 -28.54 -17.40 9.96
CA LYS A 508 -28.51 -16.04 10.53
C LYS A 508 -27.25 -15.71 11.37
N SER A 509 -26.18 -16.49 11.26
CA SER A 509 -24.94 -16.30 12.04
C SER A 509 -24.24 -14.96 11.79
N ILE A 510 -24.45 -14.33 10.63
CA ILE A 510 -23.79 -13.08 10.25
C ILE A 510 -24.74 -11.86 10.19
N VAL A 511 -25.94 -11.97 10.77
CA VAL A 511 -26.97 -10.90 10.70
C VAL A 511 -26.51 -9.60 11.36
N ASN A 512 -25.79 -9.67 12.48
CA ASN A 512 -25.44 -8.50 13.28
C ASN A 512 -24.23 -7.70 12.74
N TYR A 513 -23.52 -8.21 11.72
CA TYR A 513 -22.27 -7.61 11.23
C TYR A 513 -22.50 -6.52 10.18
N LYS A 514 -23.17 -5.44 10.59
CA LYS A 514 -23.62 -4.34 9.70
C LYS A 514 -22.49 -3.53 9.05
N LYS A 515 -21.27 -3.62 9.57
CA LYS A 515 -20.08 -2.92 9.05
C LYS A 515 -19.35 -3.71 7.97
N MET A 516 -19.71 -4.98 7.76
CA MET A 516 -19.06 -5.86 6.81
C MET A 516 -19.34 -5.39 5.37
N HIS A 517 -18.29 -4.91 4.71
CA HIS A 517 -18.36 -4.45 3.32
C HIS A 517 -17.60 -5.38 2.36
N TYR A 518 -16.78 -6.30 2.88
CA TYR A 518 -16.08 -7.32 2.11
C TYR A 518 -16.39 -8.71 2.67
N LEU A 519 -16.84 -9.62 1.80
CA LEU A 519 -17.05 -11.03 2.13
C LEU A 519 -16.44 -11.92 1.05
N HIS A 520 -15.61 -12.87 1.47
CA HIS A 520 -15.03 -13.90 0.62
C HIS A 520 -15.34 -15.28 1.21
N ILE A 521 -15.94 -16.16 0.41
CA ILE A 521 -16.21 -17.55 0.78
C ILE A 521 -15.56 -18.45 -0.26
N PHE A 522 -14.65 -19.32 0.19
CA PHE A 522 -13.87 -20.22 -0.65
C PHE A 522 -14.03 -21.67 -0.20
N GLU A 523 -14.45 -22.55 -1.10
CA GLU A 523 -14.57 -24.00 -0.84
C GLU A 523 -15.40 -24.40 0.39
N CYS A 524 -16.33 -23.55 0.82
CA CYS A 524 -17.26 -23.88 1.89
C CYS A 524 -18.40 -24.79 1.40
N ASP A 525 -18.80 -25.74 2.24
CA ASP A 525 -19.91 -26.66 1.99
C ASP A 525 -21.18 -26.18 2.69
N PHE A 526 -22.28 -26.08 1.95
CA PHE A 526 -23.59 -25.65 2.45
C PHE A 526 -24.53 -26.85 2.55
N TYR A 527 -24.53 -27.48 3.73
CA TYR A 527 -25.33 -28.67 4.00
C TYR A 527 -26.76 -28.27 4.38
N GLN A 528 -27.72 -28.62 3.53
CA GLN A 528 -29.17 -28.38 3.71
C GLN A 528 -29.62 -26.91 3.81
N ILE A 529 -28.72 -25.95 4.03
CA ILE A 529 -28.97 -24.52 3.93
C ILE A 529 -28.44 -23.93 2.62
N SER A 530 -28.82 -22.69 2.32
CA SER A 530 -28.31 -21.88 1.22
C SER A 530 -27.49 -20.70 1.75
N PHE A 531 -26.62 -20.11 0.91
CA PHE A 531 -25.78 -18.97 1.30
C PHE A 531 -26.62 -17.79 1.83
N SER A 532 -27.78 -17.53 1.21
CA SER A 532 -28.71 -16.47 1.60
C SER A 532 -29.33 -16.67 2.99
N GLU A 533 -29.29 -17.88 3.54
CA GLU A 533 -29.80 -18.17 4.88
C GLU A 533 -28.82 -17.80 6.00
N LEU A 534 -27.58 -17.42 5.67
CA LEU A 534 -26.65 -16.82 6.64
C LEU A 534 -27.08 -15.41 7.06
N PHE A 535 -27.91 -14.75 6.26
CA PHE A 535 -28.34 -13.36 6.43
C PHE A 535 -29.83 -13.25 6.81
N ASP A 536 -30.23 -12.04 7.20
CA ASP A 536 -31.64 -11.67 7.25
C ASP A 536 -32.04 -11.02 5.92
N LYS A 537 -32.96 -11.66 5.20
CA LYS A 537 -33.42 -11.21 3.88
C LYS A 537 -34.21 -9.90 3.93
N ASN A 538 -34.68 -9.51 5.12
CA ASN A 538 -35.45 -8.28 5.31
C ASN A 538 -34.58 -7.07 5.62
N GLU A 539 -33.28 -7.27 5.88
CA GLU A 539 -32.37 -6.20 6.28
C GLU A 539 -31.41 -5.81 5.16
N GLU A 540 -31.08 -4.51 5.10
CA GLU A 540 -30.12 -4.02 4.11
C GLU A 540 -28.69 -4.46 4.49
N CYS A 541 -28.04 -5.20 3.59
CA CYS A 541 -26.68 -5.67 3.76
C CYS A 541 -25.67 -4.63 3.22
N ALA A 542 -24.58 -4.38 3.97
CA ALA A 542 -23.57 -3.38 3.63
C ALA A 542 -22.50 -3.85 2.62
N ILE A 543 -22.60 -5.10 2.15
CA ILE A 543 -21.59 -5.73 1.28
C ILE A 543 -21.38 -4.93 -0.02
N GLU A 544 -20.16 -4.45 -0.22
CA GLU A 544 -19.70 -3.79 -1.45
C GLU A 544 -18.90 -4.75 -2.34
N ILE A 545 -18.19 -5.70 -1.76
CA ILE A 545 -17.36 -6.68 -2.46
C ILE A 545 -17.73 -8.08 -1.98
N LEU A 546 -18.16 -8.93 -2.92
CA LEU A 546 -18.52 -10.31 -2.65
C LEU A 546 -17.78 -11.25 -3.60
N THR A 547 -17.11 -12.24 -3.02
CA THR A 547 -16.42 -13.29 -3.77
C THR A 547 -16.87 -14.66 -3.27
N LEU A 548 -17.41 -15.49 -4.15
CA LEU A 548 -17.95 -16.81 -3.86
C LEU A 548 -17.26 -17.82 -4.78
N ILE A 549 -16.37 -18.64 -4.25
CA ILE A 549 -15.54 -19.55 -5.05
C ILE A 549 -15.73 -20.98 -4.57
N ASN A 550 -15.96 -21.88 -5.53
CA ASN A 550 -16.17 -23.31 -5.32
C ASN A 550 -17.27 -23.63 -4.30
N ILE A 551 -18.35 -22.82 -4.28
CA ILE A 551 -19.53 -23.07 -3.46
C ILE A 551 -20.75 -23.46 -4.33
N THR A 552 -21.73 -24.08 -3.70
CA THR A 552 -23.03 -24.40 -4.31
C THR A 552 -23.98 -23.21 -4.17
N ILE A 553 -24.48 -22.68 -5.29
CA ILE A 553 -25.43 -21.56 -5.34
C ILE A 553 -26.82 -22.08 -5.70
N ARG A 554 -27.84 -21.72 -4.91
CA ARG A 554 -29.25 -22.06 -5.17
C ARG A 554 -30.02 -20.86 -5.69
N LYS A 555 -31.24 -21.08 -6.22
CA LYS A 555 -32.13 -20.01 -6.71
C LYS A 555 -32.37 -18.89 -5.69
N CYS A 556 -32.56 -19.25 -4.42
CA CYS A 556 -32.73 -18.28 -3.34
C CYS A 556 -31.50 -17.39 -3.11
N ASP A 557 -30.30 -17.88 -3.40
CA ASP A 557 -29.06 -17.12 -3.31
C ASP A 557 -28.98 -16.09 -4.42
N ILE A 558 -29.39 -16.43 -5.64
CA ILE A 558 -29.47 -15.47 -6.76
C ILE A 558 -30.43 -14.32 -6.43
N ILE A 559 -31.59 -14.65 -5.84
CA ILE A 559 -32.56 -13.64 -5.41
C ILE A 559 -31.94 -12.73 -4.35
N PHE A 560 -31.26 -13.30 -3.34
CA PHE A 560 -30.56 -12.50 -2.34
C PHE A 560 -29.45 -11.62 -2.94
N LEU A 561 -28.64 -12.15 -3.86
CA LEU A 561 -27.58 -11.38 -4.52
C LEU A 561 -28.16 -10.16 -5.27
N SER A 562 -29.33 -10.32 -5.89
CA SER A 562 -30.03 -9.23 -6.58
C SER A 562 -30.54 -8.13 -5.63
N SER A 563 -30.70 -8.42 -4.33
CA SER A 563 -31.15 -7.44 -3.34
C SER A 563 -30.01 -6.63 -2.70
N LEU A 564 -28.74 -6.97 -2.98
CA LEU A 564 -27.55 -6.28 -2.45
C LEU A 564 -27.31 -4.92 -3.11
N ARG A 565 -28.02 -3.88 -2.66
CA ARG A 565 -28.00 -2.52 -3.24
C ARG A 565 -26.62 -1.84 -3.26
N LYS A 566 -25.70 -2.22 -2.36
CA LYS A 566 -24.36 -1.60 -2.24
C LYS A 566 -23.26 -2.36 -2.99
N LEU A 567 -23.58 -3.49 -3.61
CA LEU A 567 -22.61 -4.35 -4.28
C LEU A 567 -21.97 -3.62 -5.47
N ARG A 568 -20.64 -3.51 -5.43
CA ARG A 568 -19.82 -2.90 -6.49
C ARG A 568 -18.99 -3.92 -7.25
N SER A 569 -18.65 -5.05 -6.62
CA SER A 569 -17.85 -6.12 -7.21
C SER A 569 -18.40 -7.47 -6.78
N LEU A 570 -18.70 -8.30 -7.76
CA LEU A 570 -19.17 -9.68 -7.58
C LEU A 570 -18.30 -10.62 -8.39
N SER A 571 -17.74 -11.63 -7.73
CA SER A 571 -17.03 -12.74 -8.37
C SER A 571 -17.65 -14.05 -7.93
N ILE A 572 -18.07 -14.89 -8.89
CA ILE A 572 -18.67 -16.20 -8.61
C ILE A 572 -17.96 -17.24 -9.46
N GLN A 573 -17.46 -18.28 -8.80
CA GLN A 573 -16.97 -19.51 -9.41
C GLN A 573 -17.66 -20.67 -8.68
N THR A 574 -18.50 -21.45 -9.35
CA THR A 574 -19.27 -22.51 -8.69
C THR A 574 -18.57 -23.86 -8.80
N LYS A 575 -18.73 -24.72 -7.78
CA LYS A 575 -18.15 -26.08 -7.75
C LYS A 575 -18.79 -27.02 -8.79
N TYR A 576 -20.02 -26.71 -9.20
CA TYR A 576 -20.78 -27.42 -10.23
C TYR A 576 -21.67 -26.44 -11.02
N ARG A 577 -21.84 -26.67 -12.34
CA ARG A 577 -22.91 -26.05 -13.14
C ARG A 577 -24.11 -27.00 -13.10
N PHE A 578 -25.09 -26.73 -12.25
CA PHE A 578 -26.43 -27.33 -12.38
C PHE A 578 -27.45 -26.21 -12.49
N PHE A 579 -27.80 -25.90 -13.74
CA PHE A 579 -29.15 -25.43 -14.06
C PHE A 579 -29.96 -26.68 -14.39
N ASP A 580 -30.35 -27.45 -13.38
CA ASP A 580 -31.40 -28.45 -13.59
C ASP A 580 -32.73 -27.85 -13.12
N TYR A 581 -33.65 -27.87 -14.10
CA TYR A 581 -35.02 -27.35 -14.23
C TYR A 581 -35.82 -27.00 -12.96
#